data_AF-A0A554KVQ0-F1
#
_entry.id   AF-A0A554KVQ0-F1
#
_cell.length_a   1.000
_cell.length_b   1.000
_cell.length_c   1.000
_cell.angle_alpha   90.00
_cell.angle_beta   90.00
_cell.angle_gamma   90.00
#
_symmetry.space_group_name_H-M   'P 1'
#
loop_
_entity.id
_entity.type
_entity.pdbx_description
1 polymer ?
#
loop_
_entity_poly.entity_id
_entity_poly.type
_entity_poly.pdbx_seq_one_letter_code
_entity_poly.pdbx_strand_id
1 'polypeptide(L)'
;MKQYKLLNKQGEQIITLIPGVYAGNTTHKIFGRLDCKSGKRMLKENRVFFASWKDAIKCGYRPCEKCKPTQMDKYPEHEAIRDALLVMPHLALWESGPSSRHHPHRSRNWHIDLNWQDKNAKQGRYRQIRLSEDLLYKWAKDLAIETAKKCNIPVLKHGREDFKVIGIPVERTNDLDKARDKKALEELMKINKVTTSSKGNS
;
A
#
# COMPACT_ATOMS: atom_id res chain seq x y z
N MET A 1 1.30 -0.79 -17.40
CA MET A 1 2.17 -0.25 -16.31
C MET A 1 3.27 -1.26 -16.05
N LYS A 2 4.44 -0.83 -15.57
CA LYS A 2 5.55 -1.74 -15.24
C LYS A 2 5.17 -2.63 -14.05
N GLN A 3 5.46 -3.91 -14.16
CA GLN A 3 5.21 -4.92 -13.12
C GLN A 3 6.51 -5.36 -12.45
N TYR A 4 6.41 -5.78 -11.19
CA TYR A 4 7.51 -6.23 -10.35
C TYR A 4 7.17 -7.60 -9.74
N LYS A 5 8.19 -8.45 -9.63
CA LYS A 5 8.08 -9.78 -9.00
C LYS A 5 8.69 -9.73 -7.61
N LEU A 6 7.87 -10.00 -6.58
CA LEU A 6 8.30 -10.01 -5.18
C LEU A 6 8.02 -11.37 -4.53
N LEU A 7 8.66 -11.65 -3.40
CA LEU A 7 8.26 -12.72 -2.49
C LEU A 7 7.37 -12.16 -1.38
N ASN A 8 6.23 -12.81 -1.16
CA ASN A 8 5.32 -12.49 -0.06
C ASN A 8 5.77 -13.15 1.26
N LYS A 9 5.06 -12.91 2.37
CA LYS A 9 5.38 -13.48 3.69
C LYS A 9 5.33 -15.02 3.75
N GLN A 10 4.70 -15.69 2.78
CA GLN A 10 4.63 -17.15 2.66
C GLN A 10 5.73 -17.73 1.77
N GLY A 11 6.59 -16.89 1.17
CA GLY A 11 7.62 -17.34 0.23
C GLY A 11 7.11 -17.57 -1.19
N GLU A 12 5.90 -17.12 -1.52
CA GLU A 12 5.31 -17.24 -2.84
C GLU A 12 5.69 -16.03 -3.70
N GLN A 13 5.92 -16.28 -4.99
CA GLN A 13 6.13 -15.20 -5.95
C GLN A 13 4.81 -14.50 -6.29
N ILE A 14 4.78 -13.19 -6.11
CA ILE A 14 3.65 -12.33 -6.45
C ILE A 14 4.07 -11.30 -7.50
N ILE A 15 3.14 -10.93 -8.39
CA ILE A 15 3.30 -9.80 -9.30
C ILE A 15 2.58 -8.58 -8.73
N THR A 16 3.28 -7.46 -8.68
CA THR A 16 2.74 -6.20 -8.17
C THR A 16 3.17 -5.04 -9.05
N LEU A 17 2.44 -3.94 -8.95
CA LEU A 17 2.77 -2.67 -9.59
C LEU A 17 3.66 -1.80 -8.68
N ILE A 18 3.88 -2.24 -7.44
CA ILE A 18 4.73 -1.57 -6.45
C ILE A 18 6.08 -2.31 -6.40
N PRO A 19 7.22 -1.65 -6.64
CA PRO A 19 8.52 -2.29 -6.49
C PRO A 19 8.80 -2.68 -5.03
N GLY A 20 9.63 -3.70 -4.84
CA GLY A 20 10.11 -4.09 -3.52
C GLY A 20 11.10 -3.08 -2.98
N VAL A 21 11.17 -2.97 -1.66
CA VAL A 21 12.06 -2.04 -0.94
C VAL A 21 13.32 -2.72 -0.40
N TYR A 22 13.34 -4.06 -0.38
CA TYR A 22 14.52 -4.87 -0.07
C TYR A 22 14.81 -5.87 -1.19
N ALA A 23 16.08 -6.26 -1.31
CA ALA A 23 16.52 -7.36 -2.18
C ALA A 23 17.16 -8.46 -1.34
N GLY A 24 16.94 -9.72 -1.72
CA GLY A 24 17.47 -10.91 -1.07
C GLY A 24 18.32 -11.77 -1.99
N ASN A 25 19.31 -12.45 -1.40
CA ASN A 25 20.07 -13.53 -2.01
C ASN A 25 19.41 -14.87 -1.67
N THR A 26 18.90 -15.59 -2.66
CA THR A 26 18.20 -16.87 -2.47
C THR A 26 19.11 -17.96 -1.91
N THR A 27 20.39 -17.97 -2.31
CA THR A 27 21.40 -18.97 -1.90
C THR A 27 21.76 -18.84 -0.42
N HIS A 28 22.11 -17.63 0.02
CA HIS A 28 22.60 -17.38 1.38
C HIS A 28 21.49 -16.97 2.35
N LYS A 29 20.27 -16.76 1.84
CA LYS A 29 19.12 -16.23 2.59
C LYS A 29 19.46 -14.94 3.33
N ILE A 30 20.13 -14.01 2.65
CA ILE A 30 20.48 -12.70 3.20
C ILE A 30 19.67 -11.64 2.45
N PHE A 31 19.01 -10.74 3.16
CA PHE A 31 18.37 -9.59 2.55
C PHE A 31 19.02 -8.27 2.98
N GLY A 32 18.93 -7.27 2.10
CA GLY A 32 19.56 -5.98 2.28
C GLY A 32 18.83 -4.89 1.53
N ARG A 33 19.32 -3.67 1.70
CA ARG A 33 18.87 -2.53 0.92
C ARG A 33 19.23 -2.67 -0.56
N LEU A 34 18.45 -2.02 -1.42
CA LEU A 34 18.67 -2.03 -2.88
C LEU A 34 20.00 -1.38 -3.29
N ASP A 35 20.50 -0.43 -2.49
CA ASP A 35 21.75 0.26 -2.75
C ASP A 35 22.99 -0.47 -2.21
N CYS A 36 22.80 -1.57 -1.47
CA CYS A 36 23.86 -2.33 -0.82
C CYS A 36 24.92 -2.78 -1.84
N LYS A 37 26.19 -2.41 -1.61
CA LYS A 37 27.31 -2.74 -2.50
C LYS A 37 27.42 -4.25 -2.77
N SER A 38 27.24 -5.08 -1.74
CA SER A 38 27.25 -6.54 -1.91
C SER A 38 26.01 -7.04 -2.66
N GLY A 39 24.84 -6.45 -2.43
CA GLY A 39 23.61 -6.78 -3.16
C GLY A 39 23.68 -6.42 -4.65
N LYS A 40 24.30 -5.30 -5.01
CA LYS A 40 24.47 -4.88 -6.42
C LYS A 40 25.32 -5.86 -7.24
N ARG A 41 26.30 -6.50 -6.61
CA ARG A 41 27.19 -7.51 -7.22
C ARG A 41 26.56 -8.91 -7.31
N MET A 42 25.38 -9.11 -6.73
CA MET A 42 24.70 -10.41 -6.72
C MET A 42 24.20 -10.78 -8.12
N LEU A 43 24.39 -12.05 -8.50
CA LEU A 43 23.83 -12.62 -9.73
C LEU A 43 22.31 -12.41 -9.77
N LYS A 44 21.79 -12.08 -10.95
CA LYS A 44 20.36 -11.74 -11.12
C LYS A 44 19.44 -12.92 -10.79
N GLU A 45 19.84 -14.14 -11.13
CA GLU A 45 19.10 -15.38 -10.83
C GLU A 45 18.94 -15.63 -9.32
N ASN A 46 19.91 -15.19 -8.51
CA ASN A 46 19.87 -15.35 -7.05
C ASN A 46 19.19 -14.18 -6.35
N ARG A 47 18.63 -13.22 -7.10
CA ARG A 47 18.04 -11.99 -6.58
C ARG A 47 16.53 -12.12 -6.47
N VAL A 48 16.02 -11.97 -5.27
CA VAL A 48 14.59 -11.80 -4.98
C VAL A 48 14.34 -10.44 -4.35
N PHE A 49 13.08 -10.02 -4.27
CA PHE A 49 12.70 -8.72 -3.72
C PHE A 49 11.55 -8.87 -2.72
N PHE A 50 11.49 -7.98 -1.73
CA PHE A 50 10.47 -7.99 -0.69
C PHE A 50 9.80 -6.63 -0.56
N ALA A 51 8.49 -6.63 -0.32
CA ALA A 51 7.72 -5.41 -0.07
C ALA A 51 8.00 -4.84 1.33
N SER A 52 8.40 -5.69 2.29
CA SER A 52 8.71 -5.26 3.65
C SER A 52 9.79 -6.09 4.31
N TRP A 53 10.34 -5.56 5.40
CA TRP A 53 11.24 -6.28 6.29
C TRP A 53 10.63 -7.59 6.79
N LYS A 54 9.34 -7.53 7.18
CA LYS A 54 8.63 -8.68 7.75
C LYS A 54 8.47 -9.80 6.74
N ASP A 55 8.27 -9.49 5.47
CA ASP A 55 8.17 -10.51 4.42
C ASP A 55 9.49 -11.25 4.25
N ALA A 56 10.62 -10.53 4.27
CA ALA A 56 11.95 -11.14 4.18
C ALA A 56 12.24 -12.07 5.37
N ILE A 57 11.95 -11.60 6.60
CA ILE A 57 12.15 -12.40 7.82
C ILE A 57 11.28 -13.66 7.81
N LYS A 58 9.99 -13.53 7.45
CA LYS A 58 9.07 -14.68 7.41
C LYS A 58 9.43 -15.69 6.31
N CYS A 59 10.07 -15.23 5.23
CA CYS A 59 10.68 -16.09 4.22
C CYS A 59 11.98 -16.77 4.67
N GLY A 60 12.44 -16.56 5.91
CA GLY A 60 13.67 -17.13 6.45
C GLY A 60 14.94 -16.40 6.05
N TYR A 61 14.87 -15.14 5.63
CA TYR A 61 16.06 -14.35 5.28
C TYR A 61 16.56 -13.57 6.48
N ARG A 62 17.87 -13.57 6.72
CA ARG A 62 18.54 -12.75 7.74
C ARG A 62 18.97 -11.39 7.18
N PRO A 63 19.02 -10.33 8.01
CA PRO A 63 19.48 -9.03 7.55
C PRO A 63 20.98 -9.04 7.23
N CYS A 64 21.36 -8.31 6.18
CA CYS A 64 22.74 -8.13 5.76
C CYS A 64 23.52 -7.30 6.79
N GLU A 65 24.60 -7.85 7.33
CA GLU A 65 25.45 -7.18 8.33
C GLU A 65 26.21 -5.95 7.79
N LYS A 66 26.41 -5.86 6.48
CA LYS A 66 27.12 -4.72 5.86
C LYS A 66 26.25 -3.49 5.74
N CYS A 67 25.05 -3.65 5.16
CA CYS A 67 24.14 -2.52 5.04
C CYS A 67 23.33 -2.30 6.32
N LYS A 68 23.15 -3.32 7.17
CA LYS A 68 22.33 -3.28 8.40
C LYS A 68 20.96 -2.68 8.11
N PRO A 69 20.15 -3.36 7.29
CA PRO A 69 18.84 -2.81 6.95
C PRO A 69 18.00 -2.66 8.23
N THR A 70 16.98 -1.79 8.24
CA THR A 70 16.03 -1.64 9.36
C THR A 70 14.59 -1.82 8.91
N GLN A 71 13.62 -1.98 9.84
CA GLN A 71 12.19 -2.04 9.50
C GLN A 71 11.67 -0.75 8.85
N MET A 72 12.35 0.37 9.10
CA MET A 72 12.02 1.70 8.62
C MET A 72 12.95 2.18 7.50
N ASP A 73 13.76 1.29 6.90
CA ASP A 73 14.55 1.65 5.73
C ASP A 73 13.60 1.91 4.57
N LYS A 74 13.18 3.18 4.49
CA LYS A 74 12.31 3.72 3.46
C LYS A 74 13.08 4.04 2.18
N TYR A 75 14.20 3.36 1.91
CA TYR A 75 15.18 3.82 0.92
C TYR A 75 14.54 4.31 -0.37
N PRO A 76 14.90 5.54 -0.76
CA PRO A 76 14.08 6.73 -0.48
C PRO A 76 12.68 6.50 -1.00
N GLU A 77 11.66 7.06 -0.33
CA GLU A 77 10.25 7.12 -0.75
C GLU A 77 10.15 7.10 -2.26
N HIS A 78 10.07 5.88 -2.81
CA HIS A 78 10.55 5.68 -4.18
C HIS A 78 9.64 6.54 -5.01
N GLU A 79 10.16 7.53 -5.73
CA GLU A 79 9.35 8.35 -6.62
C GLU A 79 8.50 7.42 -7.50
N ALA A 80 9.06 6.28 -7.92
CA ALA A 80 8.34 5.18 -8.56
C ALA A 80 7.23 4.50 -7.72
N ILE A 81 7.37 4.30 -6.40
CA ILE A 81 6.30 3.82 -5.51
C ILE A 81 5.26 4.92 -5.34
N ARG A 82 5.69 6.17 -5.11
CA ARG A 82 4.81 7.31 -4.91
C ARG A 82 3.98 7.59 -6.16
N ASP A 83 4.63 7.66 -7.31
CA ASP A 83 4.04 7.76 -8.64
C ASP A 83 3.16 6.55 -8.92
N ALA A 84 3.62 5.31 -8.67
CA ALA A 84 2.80 4.12 -8.87
C ALA A 84 1.52 4.14 -8.02
N LEU A 85 1.61 4.62 -6.79
CA LEU A 85 0.46 4.77 -5.88
C LEU A 85 -0.46 5.92 -6.28
N LEU A 86 0.08 7.03 -6.80
CA LEU A 86 -0.71 8.15 -7.33
C LEU A 86 -1.47 7.76 -8.60
N VAL A 87 -0.89 6.90 -9.45
CA VAL A 87 -1.54 6.44 -10.70
C VAL A 87 -2.44 5.21 -10.54
N MET A 88 -2.48 4.59 -9.36
CA MET A 88 -3.29 3.39 -9.07
C MET A 88 -4.42 3.66 -8.08
N PRO A 89 -5.48 2.83 -8.09
CA PRO A 89 -6.45 2.82 -7.01
C PRO A 89 -5.79 2.48 -5.67
N HIS A 90 -6.04 3.31 -4.66
CA HIS A 90 -5.60 3.14 -3.28
C HIS A 90 -6.65 3.68 -2.32
N LEU A 91 -6.67 3.15 -1.10
CA LEU A 91 -7.44 3.75 -0.01
C LEU A 91 -6.61 4.85 0.64
N ALA A 92 -7.18 6.04 0.65
CA ALA A 92 -6.62 7.22 1.26
C ALA A 92 -7.30 7.45 2.62
N LEU A 93 -6.51 7.42 3.69
CA LEU A 93 -6.92 7.77 5.03
C LEU A 93 -6.60 9.26 5.26
N TRP A 94 -7.64 10.07 5.34
CA TRP A 94 -7.58 11.52 5.45
C TRP A 94 -7.99 11.99 6.84
N GLU A 95 -7.40 13.10 7.27
CA GLU A 95 -7.83 13.81 8.47
C GLU A 95 -8.95 14.79 8.12
N SER A 96 -10.04 14.74 8.88
CA SER A 96 -11.17 15.66 8.76
C SER A 96 -10.99 16.83 9.73
N GLY A 97 -10.77 18.03 9.19
CA GLY A 97 -10.83 19.28 9.95
C GLY A 97 -9.56 20.14 9.87
N PRO A 98 -9.68 21.46 10.07
CA PRO A 98 -8.52 22.33 10.11
C PRO A 98 -7.68 22.00 11.35
N SER A 99 -6.35 22.03 11.20
CA SER A 99 -5.44 22.18 12.32
C SER A 99 -5.68 23.55 12.99
N SER A 100 -6.69 23.63 13.85
CA SER A 100 -6.91 24.83 14.64
C SER A 100 -5.71 25.03 15.55
N ARG A 101 -4.94 26.10 15.33
CA ARG A 101 -3.84 26.52 16.22
C ARG A 101 -4.29 26.72 17.67
N HIS A 102 -5.60 26.90 17.90
CA HIS A 102 -6.18 27.15 19.21
C HIS A 102 -6.63 25.88 19.95
N HIS A 103 -6.75 24.73 19.27
CA HIS A 103 -7.17 23.48 19.90
C HIS A 103 -6.30 22.29 19.44
N PRO A 104 -5.00 22.26 19.82
CA PRO A 104 -4.08 21.20 19.43
C PRO A 104 -4.43 19.81 19.96
N HIS A 105 -5.36 19.71 20.92
CA HIS A 105 -5.74 18.47 21.60
C HIS A 105 -7.15 17.94 21.28
N ARG A 106 -7.91 18.56 20.37
CA ARG A 106 -9.18 17.93 19.94
C ARG A 106 -8.87 16.64 19.19
N SER A 107 -9.63 15.58 19.51
CA SER A 107 -9.60 14.33 18.76
C SER A 107 -9.82 14.62 17.28
N ARG A 108 -8.79 14.33 16.47
CA ARG A 108 -8.86 14.47 15.01
C ARG A 108 -9.79 13.39 14.48
N ASN A 109 -10.76 13.80 13.67
CA ASN A 109 -11.61 12.89 12.93
C ASN A 109 -10.88 12.45 11.66
N TRP A 110 -11.23 11.28 11.16
CA TRP A 110 -10.61 10.64 10.02
C TRP A 110 -11.65 9.98 9.14
N HIS A 111 -11.44 9.99 7.84
CA HIS A 111 -12.28 9.30 6.88
C HIS A 111 -11.44 8.56 5.85
N ILE A 112 -12.04 7.59 5.16
CA ILE A 112 -11.39 6.84 4.11
C ILE A 112 -12.03 7.13 2.76
N ASP A 113 -11.17 7.36 1.76
CA ASP A 113 -11.57 7.60 0.38
C ASP A 113 -10.89 6.59 -0.54
N LEU A 114 -11.55 6.20 -1.63
CA LEU A 114 -10.93 5.48 -2.74
C LEU A 114 -10.44 6.50 -3.77
N ASN A 115 -9.14 6.46 -4.02
CA ASN A 115 -8.47 7.42 -4.89
C ASN A 115 -7.76 6.72 -6.03
N TRP A 116 -7.88 7.23 -7.27
CA TRP A 116 -7.15 6.72 -8.44
C TRP A 116 -7.01 7.80 -9.52
N GLN A 117 -6.12 7.57 -10.48
CA GLN A 117 -6.02 8.41 -11.67
C GLN A 117 -6.73 7.77 -12.86
N ASP A 118 -7.67 8.48 -13.47
CA ASP A 118 -8.35 8.04 -14.68
C ASP A 118 -7.50 8.42 -15.91
N LYS A 119 -6.74 7.45 -16.42
CA LYS A 119 -5.87 7.65 -17.60
C LYS A 119 -6.62 7.87 -18.90
N ASN A 120 -7.90 7.50 -18.95
CA ASN A 120 -8.74 7.66 -20.14
C ASN A 120 -9.46 9.03 -20.14
N ALA A 121 -9.48 9.73 -19.00
CA ALA A 121 -9.97 11.10 -18.94
C ALA A 121 -8.98 12.06 -19.62
N LYS A 122 -9.50 12.98 -20.45
CA LYS A 122 -8.71 14.11 -20.98
C LYS A 122 -8.04 14.84 -19.79
N GLN A 123 -6.70 14.83 -19.76
CA GLN A 123 -5.82 15.38 -18.71
C GLN A 123 -5.60 14.52 -17.44
N GLY A 124 -5.91 13.22 -17.43
CA GLY A 124 -5.50 12.34 -16.31
C GLY A 124 -6.09 12.77 -14.96
N ARG A 125 -7.40 13.04 -14.95
CA ARG A 125 -8.10 13.54 -13.75
C ARG A 125 -7.99 12.56 -12.60
N TYR A 126 -7.62 13.09 -11.43
CA TYR A 126 -7.71 12.38 -10.16
C TYR A 126 -9.17 12.18 -9.78
N ARG A 127 -9.51 10.98 -9.31
CA ARG A 127 -10.83 10.61 -8.82
C ARG A 127 -10.71 10.25 -7.35
N GLN A 128 -11.71 10.67 -6.58
CA GLN A 128 -11.79 10.48 -5.14
C GLN A 128 -13.26 10.18 -4.81
N ILE A 129 -13.50 9.06 -4.15
CA ILE A 129 -14.83 8.65 -3.67
C ILE A 129 -14.74 8.43 -2.17
N ARG A 130 -15.55 9.16 -1.40
CA ARG A 130 -15.64 8.95 0.04
C ARG A 130 -16.36 7.65 0.36
N LEU A 131 -15.72 6.81 1.18
CA LEU A 131 -16.21 5.50 1.58
C LEU A 131 -16.66 5.44 3.05
N SER A 132 -16.38 6.48 3.85
CA SER A 132 -16.83 6.52 5.24
C SER A 132 -17.25 7.93 5.66
N GLU A 133 -18.07 7.97 6.71
CA GLU A 133 -18.21 9.15 7.57
C GLU A 133 -16.90 9.43 8.32
N ASP A 134 -16.92 10.48 9.13
CA ASP A 134 -15.86 10.82 10.07
C ASP A 134 -15.81 9.83 11.23
N LEU A 135 -14.63 9.27 11.47
CA LEU A 135 -14.35 8.23 12.44
C LEU A 135 -13.11 8.61 13.28
N LEU A 136 -12.94 7.96 14.43
CA LEU A 136 -11.67 8.03 15.16
C LEU A 136 -10.56 7.34 14.37
N TYR A 137 -9.32 7.82 14.51
CA TYR A 137 -8.16 7.31 13.75
C TYR A 137 -8.05 5.79 13.74
N LYS A 138 -8.19 5.16 14.93
CA LYS A 138 -8.06 3.71 15.07
C LYS A 138 -9.09 2.98 14.20
N TRP A 139 -10.36 3.39 14.26
CA TRP A 139 -11.44 2.77 13.49
C TRP A 139 -11.31 3.04 12.00
N ALA A 140 -10.98 4.28 11.61
CA ALA A 140 -10.74 4.63 10.21
C ALA A 140 -9.59 3.80 9.62
N LYS A 141 -8.50 3.63 10.37
CA LYS A 141 -7.34 2.82 9.97
C LYS A 141 -7.70 1.34 9.85
N ASP A 142 -8.41 0.78 10.82
CA ASP A 142 -8.79 -0.63 10.81
C ASP A 142 -9.74 -0.92 9.63
N LEU A 143 -10.74 -0.05 9.41
CA LEU A 143 -11.64 -0.11 8.27
C LEU A 143 -10.88 0.00 6.94
N ALA A 144 -9.93 0.93 6.83
CA ALA A 144 -9.09 1.09 5.64
C ALA A 144 -8.31 -0.20 5.34
N ILE A 145 -7.64 -0.76 6.35
CA ILE A 145 -6.83 -1.98 6.19
C ILE A 145 -7.70 -3.17 5.79
N GLU A 146 -8.87 -3.34 6.42
CA GLU A 146 -9.78 -4.44 6.09
C GLU A 146 -10.33 -4.30 4.66
N THR A 147 -10.77 -3.10 4.28
CA THR A 147 -11.29 -2.81 2.93
C THR A 147 -10.20 -2.98 1.88
N ALA A 148 -8.98 -2.50 2.16
CA ALA A 148 -7.83 -2.66 1.28
C ALA A 148 -7.43 -4.12 1.08
N LYS A 149 -7.58 -4.99 2.10
CA LYS A 149 -7.37 -6.43 1.94
C LYS A 149 -8.39 -7.02 0.97
N LYS A 150 -9.68 -6.69 1.13
CA LYS A 150 -10.76 -7.18 0.26
C LYS A 150 -10.54 -6.79 -1.20
N CYS A 151 -10.08 -5.57 -1.43
CA CYS A 151 -9.91 -5.02 -2.78
C CYS A 151 -8.47 -5.11 -3.30
N ASN A 152 -7.57 -5.65 -2.48
CA ASN A 152 -6.15 -5.81 -2.80
C ASN A 152 -5.46 -4.51 -3.27
N ILE A 153 -5.82 -3.39 -2.65
CA ILE A 153 -5.25 -2.05 -2.92
C ILE A 153 -4.48 -1.52 -1.70
N PRO A 154 -3.45 -0.70 -1.90
CA PRO A 154 -2.68 -0.14 -0.80
C PRO A 154 -3.48 0.88 0.01
N VAL A 155 -3.08 1.07 1.27
CA VAL A 155 -3.61 2.10 2.17
C VAL A 155 -2.55 3.16 2.43
N LEU A 156 -2.90 4.41 2.14
CA LEU A 156 -2.05 5.58 2.33
C LEU A 156 -2.70 6.49 3.36
N LYS A 157 -1.96 6.84 4.41
CA LYS A 157 -2.32 7.96 5.29
C LYS A 157 -1.84 9.24 4.61
N HIS A 158 -2.75 10.06 4.12
CA HIS A 158 -2.41 11.32 3.45
C HIS A 158 -2.17 12.44 4.45
N GLY A 159 -1.23 13.31 4.11
CA GLY A 159 -1.04 14.66 4.65
C GLY A 159 -1.36 15.70 3.58
N ARG A 160 -1.02 16.98 3.84
CA ARG A 160 -1.28 18.06 2.87
C ARG A 160 -0.42 17.96 1.60
N GLU A 161 0.82 17.51 1.74
CA GLU A 161 1.83 17.48 0.66
C GLU A 161 2.51 16.11 0.50
N ASP A 162 2.23 15.20 1.42
CA ASP A 162 2.86 13.90 1.54
C ASP A 162 1.86 12.80 1.88
N PHE A 163 2.34 11.56 1.89
CA PHE A 163 1.58 10.45 2.43
C PHE A 163 2.51 9.40 3.00
N LYS A 164 1.98 8.59 3.91
CA LYS A 164 2.66 7.44 4.48
C LYS A 164 1.91 6.17 4.11
N VAL A 165 2.62 5.21 3.52
CA VAL A 165 2.08 3.87 3.31
C VAL A 165 1.85 3.22 4.67
N ILE A 166 0.60 2.88 4.98
CA ILE A 166 0.20 2.24 6.24
C ILE A 166 -0.34 0.83 6.05
N GLY A 167 -0.58 0.42 4.80
CA GLY A 167 -0.89 -0.96 4.43
C GLY A 167 -0.55 -1.24 2.97
N ILE A 168 0.14 -2.35 2.71
CA ILE A 168 0.29 -2.92 1.36
C ILE A 168 -0.29 -4.34 1.47
N PRO A 169 -1.32 -4.69 0.67
CA PRO A 169 -1.79 -6.07 0.68
C PRO A 169 -0.73 -6.96 0.05
N VAL A 170 -0.35 -7.99 0.80
CA VAL A 170 0.74 -8.94 0.52
C VAL A 170 0.28 -10.07 -0.44
N GLU A 171 -0.99 -10.06 -0.86
CA GLU A 171 -1.67 -11.17 -1.56
C GLU A 171 -2.16 -10.74 -2.95
N ARG A 172 -1.30 -10.16 -3.80
CA ARG A 172 -1.61 -9.98 -5.24
C ARG A 172 -1.26 -11.25 -6.03
N THR A 173 -2.25 -12.10 -6.26
CA THR A 173 -2.21 -13.08 -7.35
C THR A 173 -2.48 -12.38 -8.69
N ASN A 174 -1.94 -12.96 -9.77
CA ASN A 174 -1.77 -12.40 -11.12
C ASN A 174 -3.02 -11.94 -11.88
N ASP A 175 -4.22 -11.95 -11.30
CA ASP A 175 -5.47 -11.78 -12.06
C ASP A 175 -5.92 -10.31 -12.25
N LEU A 176 -4.97 -9.41 -12.53
CA LEU A 176 -5.27 -8.03 -12.95
C LEU A 176 -6.12 -7.97 -14.23
N ASP A 177 -6.03 -9.00 -15.08
CA ASP A 177 -6.88 -9.10 -16.29
C ASP A 177 -8.34 -9.46 -15.97
N LYS A 178 -8.61 -10.11 -14.83
CA LYS A 178 -9.99 -10.38 -14.35
C LYS A 178 -10.56 -9.23 -13.53
N ALA A 179 -9.71 -8.43 -12.90
CA ALA A 179 -10.10 -7.25 -12.13
C ALA A 179 -10.20 -5.98 -12.99
N ARG A 180 -10.62 -6.10 -14.26
CA ARG A 180 -11.02 -4.94 -15.06
C ARG A 180 -12.05 -4.13 -14.28
N ASP A 181 -11.64 -2.91 -13.96
CA ASP A 181 -12.19 -1.82 -13.13
C ASP A 181 -13.69 -1.80 -12.78
N LYS A 182 -14.56 -2.47 -13.52
CA LYS A 182 -16.01 -2.39 -13.33
C LYS A 182 -16.52 -3.32 -12.22
N LYS A 183 -16.10 -4.59 -12.16
CA LYS A 183 -16.67 -5.56 -11.20
C LYS A 183 -16.23 -5.31 -9.77
N ALA A 184 -14.94 -5.03 -9.55
CA ALA A 184 -14.42 -4.68 -8.23
C ALA A 184 -14.98 -3.33 -7.74
N LEU A 185 -15.18 -2.37 -8.64
CA LEU A 185 -15.85 -1.10 -8.34
C LEU A 185 -17.33 -1.30 -8.02
N GLU A 186 -18.04 -2.17 -8.75
CA GLU A 186 -19.43 -2.54 -8.46
C GLU A 186 -19.58 -3.25 -7.11
N GLU A 187 -18.65 -4.14 -6.74
CA GLU A 187 -18.62 -4.78 -5.42
C GLU A 187 -18.31 -3.78 -4.29
N LEU A 188 -17.36 -2.86 -4.50
CA LEU A 188 -17.08 -1.75 -3.59
C LEU A 188 -18.31 -0.84 -3.39
N MET A 189 -19.02 -0.51 -4.48
CA MET A 189 -20.25 0.28 -4.43
C MET A 189 -21.40 -0.47 -3.73
N LYS A 190 -21.45 -1.80 -3.81
CA LYS A 190 -22.41 -2.63 -3.08
C LYS A 190 -22.14 -2.64 -1.57
N ILE A 191 -20.87 -2.71 -1.15
CA ILE A 191 -20.48 -2.63 0.26
C ILE A 191 -20.96 -1.31 0.89
N ASN A 192 -20.86 -0.20 0.15
CA ASN A 192 -21.30 1.12 0.61
C ASN A 192 -22.83 1.22 0.87
N LYS A 193 -23.64 0.43 0.14
CA LYS A 193 -25.10 0.34 0.36
C LYS A 193 -25.47 -0.46 1.62
N VAL A 194 -24.64 -1.42 2.04
CA VAL A 194 -24.91 -2.26 3.21
C VAL A 194 -24.56 -1.54 4.52
N THR A 195 -23.51 -0.72 4.52
CA THR A 195 -23.10 0.09 5.67
C THR A 195 -24.03 1.27 5.96
N THR A 196 -24.78 1.74 4.96
CA THR A 196 -25.75 2.83 5.10
C THR A 196 -27.15 2.35 5.52
N SER A 197 -27.51 1.11 5.21
CA SER A 197 -28.81 0.52 5.57
C SER A 197 -28.85 -0.12 6.96
N SER A 198 -27.70 -0.49 7.53
CA SER A 198 -27.61 -1.16 8.84
C SER A 198 -27.57 -0.24 10.06
N LYS A 199 -27.51 1.09 9.87
CA LYS A 199 -27.56 2.09 10.96
C LYS A 199 -28.92 2.78 11.13
N GLY A 200 -29.95 2.35 10.37
CA GLY A 200 -31.29 2.95 10.39
C GLY A 200 -32.31 2.28 11.32
N ASN A 201 -31.98 1.15 11.95
CA ASN A 201 -32.89 0.44 12.86
C ASN A 201 -32.12 -0.04 14.10
N SER A 202 -31.96 0.83 15.08
CA SER A 202 -31.73 0.51 16.51
C SER A 202 -32.05 1.74 17.34
#